data_AF-A0A7L4P2L0-F1
#
_entry.id   AF-A0A7L4P2L0-F1
#
_cell.length_a   1.000
_cell.length_b   1.000
_cell.length_c   1.000
_cell.angle_alpha   90.00
_cell.angle_beta   90.00
_cell.angle_gamma   90.00
#
_symmetry.space_group_name_H-M   'P 1'
#
loop_
_entity.id
_entity.type
_entity.pdbx_description
1 polymer ?
#
loop_
_entity_poly.entity_id
_entity_poly.type
_entity_poly.pdbx_seq_one_letter_code
_entity_poly.pdbx_strand_id
1 'polypeptide(L)'
;MVIAKPEWFKKNKGILSLGVTWQGTVYLLATVSLIFIGMMLPQNVIITVTISALFLFLFFDAMYASLKSMDERAKLHYSIAMRNTAWGMIVTIVMVSLVMLNFNDEVNLGVLIIATGLVGFIVNVATRYKLEKSN
;
A
#
# COMPACT_ATOMS: atom_id res chain seq x y z
N MET A 1 -16.77 5.70 -9.99
CA MET A 1 -17.73 5.52 -8.88
C MET A 1 -16.92 5.00 -7.69
N VAL A 2 -17.09 5.59 -6.51
CA VAL A 2 -16.31 5.21 -5.32
C VAL A 2 -17.29 4.61 -4.31
N ILE A 3 -17.04 3.39 -3.82
CA ILE A 3 -17.90 2.72 -2.84
C ILE A 3 -17.56 3.20 -1.43
N ALA A 4 -16.27 3.32 -1.14
CA ALA A 4 -15.77 3.73 0.16
C ALA A 4 -16.01 5.23 0.41
N LYS A 5 -16.57 5.57 1.58
CA LYS A 5 -16.80 6.97 1.93
C LYS A 5 -15.53 7.62 2.49
N PRO A 6 -15.15 8.84 2.07
CA PRO A 6 -13.95 9.52 2.59
C PRO A 6 -13.95 9.72 4.11
N GLU A 7 -15.14 9.92 4.68
CA GLU A 7 -15.35 10.06 6.13
C GLU A 7 -14.82 8.86 6.93
N TRP A 8 -14.78 7.68 6.31
CA TRP A 8 -14.29 6.47 6.97
C TRP A 8 -12.78 6.46 7.20
N PHE A 9 -12.02 7.33 6.51
CA PHE A 9 -10.56 7.37 6.50
C PHE A 9 -9.99 8.69 7.00
N LYS A 10 -10.72 9.41 7.86
CA LYS A 10 -10.27 10.71 8.38
C LYS A 10 -9.25 10.50 9.52
N LYS A 11 -8.09 11.16 9.42
CA LYS A 11 -6.99 11.08 10.40
C LYS A 11 -7.47 11.58 11.77
N ASN A 12 -7.52 10.70 12.78
CA ASN A 12 -7.65 11.11 14.17
C ASN A 12 -6.26 11.48 14.73
N LYS A 13 -6.20 12.49 15.62
CA LYS A 13 -4.96 13.05 16.19
C LYS A 13 -4.30 12.10 17.21
N GLY A 14 -3.86 10.93 16.77
CA GLY A 14 -3.09 10.00 17.59
C GLY A 14 -1.94 9.39 16.80
N ILE A 15 -0.76 9.29 17.41
CA ILE A 15 0.49 8.76 16.82
C ILE A 15 0.32 7.31 16.30
N LEU A 16 -0.60 6.55 16.91
CA LEU A 16 -0.96 5.16 16.57
C LEU A 16 -2.38 5.02 15.98
N SER A 17 -3.13 6.12 15.87
CA SER A 17 -4.46 6.07 15.26
C SER A 17 -4.26 5.89 13.76
N LEU A 18 -4.64 4.74 13.23
CA LEU A 18 -4.67 4.47 11.79
C LEU A 18 -5.52 5.48 11.00
N GLY A 19 -6.29 6.34 11.68
CA GLY A 19 -7.10 7.36 11.02
C GLY A 19 -8.25 6.73 10.24
N VAL A 20 -8.74 5.59 10.72
CA VAL A 20 -9.81 4.82 10.10
C VAL A 20 -10.91 4.57 11.12
N THR A 21 -12.15 4.81 10.73
CA THR A 21 -13.35 4.50 11.51
C THR A 21 -13.59 2.99 11.58
N TRP A 22 -14.52 2.53 12.42
CA TRP A 22 -14.94 1.13 12.41
C TRP A 22 -15.45 0.67 11.03
N GLN A 23 -16.21 1.52 10.34
CA GLN A 23 -16.72 1.22 8.99
C GLN A 23 -15.59 1.06 7.97
N GLY A 24 -14.60 1.96 8.00
CA GLY A 24 -13.42 1.85 7.16
C GLY A 24 -12.57 0.62 7.49
N THR A 25 -12.52 0.23 8.76
CA THR A 25 -11.79 -0.96 9.22
C THR A 25 -12.46 -2.23 8.69
N VAL A 26 -13.78 -2.34 8.80
CA VAL A 26 -14.56 -3.46 8.24
C VAL A 26 -14.40 -3.52 6.72
N TYR A 27 -14.42 -2.36 6.04
CA TYR A 27 -14.17 -2.30 4.60
C TYR A 27 -12.79 -2.85 4.23
N LEU A 28 -11.73 -2.38 4.90
CA LEU A 28 -10.36 -2.85 4.66
C LEU A 28 -10.19 -4.33 4.97
N LEU A 29 -10.80 -4.82 6.06
CA LEU A 29 -10.81 -6.23 6.39
C LEU A 29 -11.49 -7.06 5.30
N ALA A 30 -12.64 -6.63 4.79
CA ALA A 30 -13.31 -7.30 3.67
C ALA A 30 -12.43 -7.32 2.41
N THR A 31 -11.78 -6.20 2.08
CA THR A 31 -10.84 -6.12 0.96
C THR A 31 -9.68 -7.08 1.11
N VAL A 32 -9.01 -7.11 2.27
CA VAL A 32 -7.89 -8.03 2.52
C VAL A 32 -8.35 -9.49 2.56
N SER A 33 -9.57 -9.76 3.05
CA SER A 33 -10.15 -11.10 3.09
C SER A 33 -10.29 -11.74 1.70
N LEU A 34 -10.43 -10.94 0.64
CA LEU A 34 -10.48 -11.47 -0.73
C LEU A 34 -9.21 -12.22 -1.13
N ILE A 35 -8.04 -11.84 -0.59
CA ILE A 35 -6.78 -12.55 -0.85
C ILE A 35 -6.90 -13.98 -0.32
N PHE A 36 -7.36 -14.14 0.92
CA PHE A 36 -7.53 -15.45 1.54
C PHE A 36 -8.61 -16.28 0.85
N ILE A 37 -9.74 -15.66 0.49
CA ILE A 37 -10.79 -16.34 -0.28
C ILE A 37 -10.24 -16.85 -1.62
N GLY A 38 -9.45 -16.03 -2.33
CA GLY A 38 -8.81 -16.42 -3.58
C GLY A 38 -7.81 -17.56 -3.44
N MET A 39 -7.14 -17.68 -2.30
CA MET A 39 -6.25 -18.80 -2.02
C MET A 39 -7.00 -20.11 -1.73
N MET A 40 -8.21 -20.04 -1.17
CA MET A 40 -9.02 -21.22 -0.86
C MET A 40 -9.81 -21.76 -2.06
N LEU A 41 -10.02 -20.95 -3.10
CA LEU A 41 -10.74 -21.36 -4.29
C LEU A 41 -9.85 -22.14 -5.28
N PRO A 42 -10.45 -22.94 -6.17
CA PRO A 42 -9.72 -23.61 -7.24
C PRO A 42 -8.95 -22.60 -8.09
N GLN A 43 -7.66 -22.88 -8.31
CA GLN A 43 -6.78 -22.00 -9.09
C GLN A 43 -7.09 -22.13 -10.58
N ASN A 44 -8.09 -21.38 -11.02
CA ASN A 44 -8.45 -21.19 -12.42
C ASN A 44 -8.12 -19.75 -12.80
N VAL A 45 -7.51 -19.55 -13.98
CA VAL A 45 -7.18 -18.22 -14.53
C VAL A 45 -8.34 -17.23 -14.40
N ILE A 46 -9.58 -17.65 -14.71
CA ILE A 46 -10.76 -16.79 -14.62
C ILE A 46 -10.99 -16.34 -13.17
N ILE A 47 -10.91 -17.27 -12.20
CA ILE A 47 -11.11 -16.99 -10.78
C ILE A 47 -9.98 -16.09 -10.27
N THR A 48 -8.72 -16.43 -10.56
CA THR A 48 -7.55 -15.66 -10.15
C THR A 48 -7.61 -14.24 -10.67
N VAL A 49 -7.92 -14.04 -11.95
CA VAL A 49 -8.06 -12.71 -12.56
C VAL A 49 -9.23 -11.95 -11.93
N THR A 50 -10.38 -12.60 -11.75
CA THR A 50 -11.57 -11.95 -11.16
C THR A 50 -11.32 -11.48 -9.74
N ILE A 51 -10.74 -12.33 -8.89
CA ILE A 51 -10.45 -11.99 -7.50
C ILE A 51 -9.37 -10.92 -7.41
N SER A 52 -8.31 -11.03 -8.22
CA SER A 52 -7.26 -10.02 -8.27
C SER A 52 -7.81 -8.66 -8.72
N ALA A 53 -8.66 -8.64 -9.75
CA ALA A 53 -9.29 -7.43 -10.24
C ALA A 53 -10.22 -6.81 -9.19
N LEU A 54 -11.04 -7.63 -8.51
CA LEU A 54 -11.93 -7.17 -7.44
C LEU A 54 -11.13 -6.63 -6.25
N PHE A 55 -10.07 -7.33 -5.84
CA PHE A 55 -9.16 -6.88 -4.79
C PHE A 55 -8.54 -5.52 -5.14
N LEU A 56 -7.94 -5.39 -6.32
CA LEU A 56 -7.33 -4.14 -6.77
C LEU A 56 -8.36 -3.02 -6.85
N PHE A 57 -9.56 -3.31 -7.36
CA PHE A 57 -10.65 -2.34 -7.42
C PHE A 57 -10.98 -1.79 -6.03
N LEU A 58 -11.25 -2.66 -5.04
CA LEU A 58 -11.59 -2.23 -3.68
C LEU A 58 -10.39 -1.58 -2.96
N PHE A 59 -9.18 -2.03 -3.25
CA PHE A 59 -7.96 -1.42 -2.71
C PHE A 59 -7.78 0.02 -3.22
N PHE A 60 -7.88 0.23 -4.53
CA PHE A 60 -7.80 1.57 -5.11
C PHE A 60 -9.00 2.45 -4.71
N ASP A 61 -10.18 1.88 -4.53
CA ASP A 61 -11.35 2.56 -4.01
C ASP A 61 -11.11 3.12 -2.59
N ALA A 62 -10.56 2.30 -1.69
CA ALA A 62 -10.15 2.74 -0.36
C ALA A 62 -9.04 3.81 -0.40
N MET A 63 -8.03 3.62 -1.26
CA MET A 63 -6.96 4.61 -1.43
C MET A 63 -7.50 5.97 -1.91
N TYR A 64 -8.41 5.95 -2.88
CA TYR A 64 -9.04 7.17 -3.39
C TYR A 64 -9.89 7.87 -2.33
N ALA A 65 -10.69 7.11 -1.57
CA ALA A 65 -11.47 7.66 -0.47
C ALA A 65 -10.58 8.26 0.63
N SER A 66 -9.47 7.60 0.96
CA SER A 66 -8.46 8.12 1.90
C SER A 66 -7.80 9.40 1.39
N LEU A 67 -7.42 9.48 0.12
CA LEU A 67 -6.88 10.71 -0.47
C LEU A 67 -7.87 11.87 -0.40
N LYS A 68 -9.16 11.59 -0.62
CA LYS A 68 -10.21 12.61 -0.57
C LYS A 68 -10.49 13.12 0.86
N SER A 69 -10.19 12.33 1.88
CA SER A 69 -10.35 12.72 3.28
C SER A 69 -9.25 13.65 3.80
N MET A 70 -8.14 13.76 3.06
CA MET A 70 -6.97 14.55 3.45
C MET A 70 -7.15 16.04 3.11
N ASP A 71 -6.67 16.89 4.02
CA ASP A 71 -6.50 18.33 3.80
C ASP A 71 -5.39 18.60 2.75
N GLU A 72 -5.36 19.80 2.17
CA GLU A 72 -4.41 20.16 1.10
C GLU A 72 -2.94 20.01 1.53
N ARG A 73 -2.60 20.44 2.74
CA ARG A 73 -1.26 20.26 3.32
C ARG A 73 -0.89 18.78 3.42
N ALA A 74 -1.82 17.95 3.89
CA ALA A 74 -1.60 16.52 4.05
C ALA A 74 -1.45 15.82 2.69
N LYS A 75 -2.22 16.22 1.67
CA LYS A 75 -2.08 15.74 0.29
C LYS A 75 -0.70 16.04 -0.29
N LEU A 76 -0.16 17.24 -0.03
CA LEU A 76 1.16 17.62 -0.50
C LEU A 76 2.27 16.82 0.20
N HIS A 77 2.18 16.63 1.51
CA HIS A 77 3.13 15.77 2.23
C HIS A 77 3.06 14.31 1.73
N TYR A 78 1.85 13.80 1.49
CA TYR A 78 1.62 12.46 0.99
C TYR A 78 2.18 12.26 -0.41
N SER A 79 1.99 13.21 -1.33
CA SER A 79 2.50 13.10 -2.70
C SER A 79 4.03 13.10 -2.76
N ILE A 80 4.69 13.95 -1.94
CA ILE A 80 6.16 13.94 -1.80
C ILE A 80 6.64 12.61 -1.21
N ALA A 81 5.98 12.12 -0.16
CA ALA A 81 6.32 10.84 0.45
C ALA A 81 6.15 9.68 -0.52
N MET A 82 5.05 9.64 -1.30
CA MET A 82 4.81 8.62 -2.31
C MET A 82 5.83 8.65 -3.44
N ARG A 83 6.23 9.82 -3.91
CA ARG A 83 7.31 9.95 -4.91
C ARG A 83 8.62 9.38 -4.38
N ASN A 84 9.00 9.74 -3.15
CA ASN A 84 10.23 9.23 -2.54
C ASN A 84 10.15 7.72 -2.30
N THR A 85 8.98 7.22 -1.90
CA THR A 85 8.69 5.78 -1.73
C THR A 85 8.93 5.04 -3.05
N ALA A 86 8.37 5.55 -4.15
CA ALA A 86 8.56 4.95 -5.48
C ALA A 86 10.03 4.89 -5.89
N TRP A 87 10.78 5.98 -5.68
CA TRP A 87 12.22 5.99 -5.94
C TRP A 87 12.98 5.00 -5.06
N GLY A 88 12.67 4.94 -3.76
CA GLY A 88 13.27 3.98 -2.85
C GLY A 88 13.00 2.53 -3.26
N MET A 89 11.76 2.22 -3.69
CA MET A 89 11.39 0.90 -4.18
C MET A 89 12.12 0.55 -5.48
N ILE A 90 12.20 1.45 -6.46
CA ILE A 90 12.91 1.22 -7.73
C ILE A 90 14.38 0.92 -7.47
N VAL A 91 15.05 1.74 -6.67
CA VAL A 91 16.47 1.53 -6.32
C VAL A 91 16.66 0.19 -5.61
N THR A 92 15.76 -0.16 -4.69
CA THR A 92 15.81 -1.44 -3.98
C THR A 92 15.65 -2.62 -4.93
N ILE A 93 14.67 -2.57 -5.84
CA ILE A 93 14.46 -3.62 -6.84
C ILE A 93 15.73 -3.83 -7.66
N VAL A 94 16.33 -2.75 -8.16
CA VAL A 94 17.56 -2.83 -8.98
C VAL A 94 18.71 -3.40 -8.17
N MET A 95 18.99 -2.84 -6.99
CA MET A 95 20.14 -3.25 -6.16
C MET A 95 20.02 -4.68 -5.66
N VAL A 96 18.86 -5.07 -5.14
CA VAL A 96 18.63 -6.42 -4.62
C VAL A 96 18.67 -7.44 -5.75
N SER A 97 18.11 -7.14 -6.92
CA SER A 97 18.19 -8.03 -8.08
C SER A 97 19.63 -8.22 -8.54
N LEU A 98 20.44 -7.15 -8.61
CA LEU A 98 21.86 -7.24 -8.95
C LEU A 98 22.63 -8.10 -7.95
N VAL A 99 22.41 -7.90 -6.65
CA VAL A 99 23.05 -8.72 -5.61
C VAL A 99 22.65 -10.18 -5.78
N MET A 100 21.36 -10.49 -5.91
CA MET A 100 20.89 -11.87 -6.05
C MET A 100 21.47 -12.55 -7.28
N LEU A 101 21.51 -11.89 -8.43
CA LEU A 101 22.09 -12.45 -9.66
C LEU A 101 23.60 -12.73 -9.58
N ASN A 102 24.31 -12.10 -8.63
CA ASN A 102 25.74 -12.37 -8.41
C ASN A 102 25.98 -13.57 -7.46
N PHE A 103 25.01 -13.91 -6.61
CA PHE A 103 25.14 -14.96 -5.59
C PHE A 103 24.28 -16.20 -5.89
N ASN A 104 23.25 -16.08 -6.71
CA ASN A 104 22.32 -17.13 -7.10
C ASN A 104 22.07 -17.06 -8.62
N ASP A 105 21.79 -18.21 -9.25
CA ASP A 105 21.42 -18.26 -10.68
C ASP A 105 20.01 -17.71 -10.96
N GLU A 106 19.18 -17.54 -9.92
CA GLU A 106 17.82 -17.04 -10.03
C GLU A 106 17.49 -15.97 -8.98
N VAL A 107 16.61 -15.04 -9.37
CA VAL A 107 16.08 -14.01 -8.46
C VAL A 107 14.93 -14.60 -7.64
N ASN A 108 15.13 -14.75 -6.34
CA ASN A 108 14.05 -15.11 -5.44
C ASN A 108 13.05 -13.95 -5.32
N LEU A 109 11.95 -14.04 -6.07
CA LEU A 109 10.89 -13.03 -6.10
C LEU A 109 10.29 -12.73 -4.73
N GLY A 110 10.20 -13.74 -3.84
CA GLY A 110 9.68 -13.55 -2.49
C GLY A 110 10.55 -12.59 -1.68
N VAL A 111 11.87 -12.78 -1.70
CA VAL A 111 12.81 -11.88 -1.01
C VAL A 111 12.80 -10.50 -1.65
N LEU A 112 12.75 -10.40 -2.98
CA LEU A 112 12.68 -9.13 -3.69
C LEU A 112 11.42 -8.32 -3.31
N ILE A 113 10.25 -8.96 -3.28
CA ILE A 113 8.97 -8.34 -2.91
C ILE A 113 9.02 -7.83 -1.46
N ILE A 114 9.51 -8.66 -0.53
CA ILE A 114 9.59 -8.30 0.90
C ILE A 114 10.56 -7.14 1.10
N ALA A 115 11.77 -7.21 0.53
CA ALA A 115 12.78 -6.16 0.65
C ALA A 115 12.26 -4.83 0.10
N THR A 116 11.66 -4.87 -1.09
CA THR A 116 11.09 -3.67 -1.74
C THR A 116 9.95 -3.07 -0.92
N GLY A 117 9.04 -3.90 -0.41
CA GLY A 117 7.93 -3.45 0.44
C GLY A 117 8.41 -2.80 1.73
N LEU A 118 9.41 -3.39 2.39
CA LEU A 118 10.00 -2.85 3.63
C LEU A 118 10.68 -1.50 3.40
N VAL A 119 11.54 -1.38 2.37
CA VAL A 119 12.20 -0.10 2.08
C VAL A 119 11.17 0.96 1.71
N GLY A 120 10.17 0.62 0.89
CA GLY A 120 9.08 1.52 0.55
C GLY A 120 8.35 2.04 1.79
N PHE A 121 7.98 1.14 2.71
CA PHE A 121 7.34 1.51 3.98
C PHE A 121 8.20 2.47 4.81
N ILE A 122 9.49 2.15 5.00
CA ILE A 122 10.42 2.97 5.79
C ILE A 122 10.55 4.36 5.17
N VAL A 123 10.78 4.46 3.86
CA VAL A 123 10.94 5.74 3.17
C VAL A 123 9.66 6.59 3.28
N ASN A 124 8.49 5.97 3.16
CA ASN A 124 7.21 6.67 3.30
C ASN A 124 7.06 7.27 4.71
N VAL A 125 7.24 6.44 5.74
CA VAL A 125 7.10 6.85 7.15
C VAL A 125 8.12 7.92 7.51
N ALA A 126 9.38 7.72 7.16
CA ALA A 126 10.47 8.67 7.43
C ALA A 126 10.23 10.02 6.75
N THR A 127 9.82 10.03 5.47
CA THR A 127 9.55 11.26 4.74
C THR A 127 8.37 12.02 5.35
N ARG A 128 7.28 11.32 5.69
CA ARG A 128 6.10 11.94 6.31
C ARG A 128 6.42 12.51 7.69
N TYR A 129 7.15 11.76 8.52
CA TYR A 129 7.56 12.21 9.84
C TYR A 129 8.43 13.49 9.76
N LYS A 130 9.39 13.52 8.83
CA LYS A 130 10.23 14.70 8.61
C LYS A 130 9.40 15.93 8.21
N LEU A 131 8.48 15.77 7.26
CA LEU A 131 7.62 16.86 6.76
C LEU A 131 6.61 17.34 7.81
N GLU A 132 6.09 16.45 8.65
CA GLU A 132 5.21 16.81 9.77
C GLU A 132 5.97 17.57 10.88
N LYS A 133 7.27 17.33 11.07
CA LYS A 133 8.10 18.03 12.06
C LYS A 133 8.64 19.38 11.58
N SER A 134 8.85 19.54 10.27
CA SER A 134 9.48 20.75 9.71
C SER A 134 8.51 21.91 9.41
N ASN A 135 7.20 21.69 9.53
CA ASN A 135 6.11 22.62 9.19
C ASN A 135 5.00 22.53 10.25
#